data_AF-A0A7X3QC84-F1
#
_entry.id   AF-A0A7X3QC84-F1
#
_cell.length_a   1.000
_cell.length_b   1.000
_cell.length_c   1.000
_cell.angle_alpha   90.00
_cell.angle_beta   90.00
_cell.angle_gamma   90.00
#
_symmetry.space_group_name_H-M   'P 1'
#
loop_
_entity.id
_entity.type
_entity.pdbx_description
1 polymer ?
#
loop_
_entity_poly.entity_id
_entity_poly.type
_entity_poly.pdbx_seq_one_letter_code
_entity_poly.pdbx_strand_id
1 'polypeptide(L)'
;MASLNLRVVEQDMTDKQKALDAALSQIERAFGKGSIMKLGQNESAVEVETVSTGSMLLDIAIGIGGHPRGRIFAIYGPESSAKTT
;
A
#
# COMPACT_ATOMS: atom_id res chain seq x y z
N MET A 1 43.26 -22.61 -25.40
CA MET A 1 42.15 -21.66 -25.69
C MET A 1 41.01 -22.03 -24.77
N ALA A 2 40.93 -21.42 -23.57
CA ALA A 2 39.90 -21.72 -22.59
C ALA A 2 38.61 -20.96 -22.96
N SER A 3 37.56 -21.69 -23.32
CA SER A 3 36.22 -21.14 -23.57
C SER A 3 35.58 -20.74 -22.24
N LEU A 4 35.54 -19.44 -21.97
CA LEU A 4 34.77 -18.86 -20.88
C LEU A 4 33.29 -18.93 -21.25
N ASN A 5 32.57 -19.90 -20.67
CA ASN A 5 31.12 -19.93 -20.69
C ASN A 5 30.60 -18.81 -19.78
N LEU A 6 30.32 -17.65 -20.37
CA LEU A 6 29.56 -16.59 -19.73
C LEU A 6 28.13 -17.09 -19.53
N ARG A 7 27.84 -17.67 -18.35
CA ARG A 7 26.46 -17.91 -17.92
C ARG A 7 25.83 -16.54 -17.68
N VAL A 8 25.09 -16.05 -18.66
CA VAL A 8 24.08 -15.03 -18.42
C VAL A 8 23.15 -15.65 -17.40
N VAL A 9 23.20 -15.14 -16.17
CA VAL A 9 22.22 -15.48 -15.13
C VAL A 9 20.91 -14.85 -15.61
N GLU A 10 20.16 -15.56 -16.45
CA GLU A 10 18.73 -15.33 -16.57
C GLU A 10 18.17 -15.63 -15.18
N GLN A 11 18.10 -14.58 -14.37
CA GLN A 11 17.48 -14.65 -13.06
C GLN A 11 16.02 -14.99 -13.31
N ASP A 12 15.66 -16.26 -13.07
CA ASP A 12 14.29 -16.76 -13.14
C ASP A 12 13.38 -15.77 -12.43
N MET A 13 12.48 -15.14 -13.19
CA MET A 13 11.54 -14.12 -12.68
C MET A 13 10.75 -14.64 -11.47
N THR A 14 10.56 -15.96 -11.39
CA THR A 14 9.93 -16.69 -10.30
C THR A 14 10.70 -16.59 -8.98
N ASP A 15 12.03 -16.67 -9.00
CA ASP A 15 12.85 -16.60 -7.79
C ASP A 15 12.93 -15.17 -7.24
N LYS A 16 12.96 -14.18 -8.15
CA LYS A 16 12.81 -12.76 -7.78
C LYS A 16 11.47 -12.50 -7.12
N GLN A 17 10.38 -13.07 -7.65
CA GLN A 17 9.04 -12.87 -7.09
C GLN A 17 8.93 -13.49 -5.69
N LYS A 18 9.45 -14.71 -5.49
CA LYS A 18 9.47 -15.35 -4.17
C LYS A 18 10.28 -14.56 -3.15
N ALA A 19 11.46 -14.07 -3.54
CA ALA A 19 12.30 -13.25 -2.66
C ALA A 19 11.61 -11.92 -2.30
N LEU A 20 10.91 -11.32 -3.26
CA LEU A 20 10.12 -10.11 -3.05
C LEU A 20 8.97 -10.35 -2.05
N ASP A 21 8.18 -11.40 -2.24
CA ASP A 21 7.03 -11.71 -1.37
C ASP A 21 7.49 -12.06 0.06
N ALA A 22 8.63 -12.74 0.20
CA ALA A 22 9.24 -13.01 1.51
C ALA A 22 9.67 -11.71 2.21
N ALA A 23 10.30 -10.78 1.50
CA ALA A 23 10.70 -9.49 2.04
C ALA A 23 9.50 -8.63 2.43
N LEU A 24 8.44 -8.61 1.60
CA LEU A 24 7.18 -7.93 1.92
C LEU A 24 6.58 -8.45 3.23
N SER A 25 6.51 -9.77 3.40
CA SER A 25 5.99 -10.38 4.64
C SER A 25 6.85 -10.06 5.87
N GLN A 26 8.17 -9.98 5.73
CA GLN A 26 9.06 -9.57 6.82
C GLN A 26 8.80 -8.12 7.26
N ILE A 27 8.62 -7.21 6.31
CA ILE A 27 8.33 -5.80 6.58
C ILE A 27 6.99 -5.66 7.31
N GLU A 28 5.94 -6.33 6.84
CA GLU A 28 4.63 -6.29 7.50
C GLU A 28 4.65 -6.86 8.92
N ARG A 29 5.44 -7.91 9.19
CA ARG A 29 5.57 -8.48 10.54
C ARG A 29 6.32 -7.55 11.49
N ALA A 30 7.34 -6.86 11.00
CA ALA A 30 8.16 -5.97 11.81
C ALA A 30 7.48 -4.63 12.09
N PHE A 31 6.76 -4.07 11.10
CA PHE A 31 6.22 -2.70 11.16
C PHE A 31 4.68 -2.64 11.19
N GLY A 32 4.01 -3.78 11.08
CA GLY A 32 2.54 -3.90 11.10
C GLY A 32 1.92 -3.95 9.71
N LYS A 33 0.66 -4.39 9.64
CA LYS A 33 -0.10 -4.45 8.38
C LYS A 33 -0.23 -3.06 7.75
N GLY A 34 -0.05 -2.97 6.42
CA GLY A 34 -0.13 -1.71 5.67
C GLY A 34 1.14 -0.86 5.73
N SER A 35 2.24 -1.36 6.30
CA SER A 35 3.55 -0.70 6.24
C SER A 35 4.17 -0.72 4.85
N ILE A 36 3.75 -1.66 4.00
CA ILE A 36 4.12 -1.76 2.58
C ILE A 36 2.95 -2.35 1.80
N MET A 37 2.68 -1.82 0.60
CA MET A 37 1.55 -2.24 -0.24
C MET A 37 1.81 -1.84 -1.69
N LYS A 38 1.23 -2.58 -2.65
CA LYS A 38 1.32 -2.20 -4.06
C LYS A 38 0.25 -1.14 -4.37
N LEU A 39 0.65 -0.07 -5.05
CA LEU A 39 -0.28 0.97 -5.49
C LEU A 39 -1.33 0.38 -6.44
N GLY A 40 -2.62 0.58 -6.15
CA GLY A 40 -3.73 0.03 -6.95
C GLY A 40 -4.12 -1.41 -6.60
N GLN A 41 -3.48 -2.04 -5.61
CA GLN A 41 -3.93 -3.32 -5.08
C GLN A 41 -5.21 -3.08 -4.26
N ASN A 42 -6.34 -3.53 -4.81
CA ASN A 42 -7.65 -3.51 -4.14
C ASN A 42 -7.74 -4.64 -3.10
N GLU A 43 -6.76 -4.73 -2.20
CA GLU A 43 -6.83 -5.69 -1.10
C GLU A 43 -7.81 -5.16 -0.07
N SER A 44 -8.71 -6.05 0.36
CA SER A 44 -9.74 -5.82 1.35
C SER A 44 -9.22 -4.91 2.45
N ALA A 45 -9.84 -3.75 2.54
CA ALA A 45 -9.64 -2.75 3.57
C ALA A 45 -9.19 -3.41 4.86
N VAL A 46 -8.04 -3.00 5.39
CA VAL A 46 -7.67 -3.31 6.78
C VAL A 46 -8.94 -3.13 7.59
N GLU A 47 -9.44 -4.19 8.24
CA GLU A 47 -10.71 -4.15 8.96
C GLU A 47 -10.55 -3.12 10.09
N VAL A 48 -11.04 -1.93 9.83
CA VAL A 48 -10.93 -0.75 10.66
C VAL A 48 -12.30 -0.11 10.64
N GLU A 49 -12.82 0.19 11.82
CA GLU A 49 -14.04 0.99 11.92
C GLU A 49 -13.82 2.36 11.29
N THR A 50 -14.75 2.79 10.45
CA THR A 50 -14.68 4.08 9.78
C THR A 50 -15.83 5.00 10.17
N VAL A 51 -15.62 6.29 9.94
CA VAL A 51 -16.64 7.35 10.01
C VAL A 51 -16.72 7.98 8.63
N SER A 52 -17.91 8.02 8.02
CA SER A 52 -18.11 8.63 6.70
C SER A 52 -17.64 10.08 6.69
N THR A 53 -17.03 10.49 5.59
CA THR A 53 -16.62 11.89 5.34
C THR A 53 -17.81 12.81 5.05
N GLY A 54 -19.01 12.25 4.86
CA GLY A 54 -20.18 12.99 4.37
C GLY A 54 -20.21 13.15 2.84
N SER A 55 -19.17 12.71 2.12
CA SER A 55 -19.10 12.68 0.66
C SER A 55 -18.89 11.26 0.15
N MET A 56 -19.87 10.73 -0.58
CA MET A 56 -19.84 9.36 -1.12
C MET A 56 -18.61 9.11 -2.02
N LEU A 57 -18.25 10.09 -2.85
CA LEU A 57 -17.09 9.97 -3.74
C LEU A 57 -15.78 9.91 -2.96
N LEU A 58 -15.68 10.65 -1.85
CA LEU A 58 -14.48 10.66 -1.02
C LEU A 58 -14.35 9.37 -0.20
N ASP A 59 -15.46 8.85 0.32
CA ASP A 59 -15.51 7.56 1.03
C ASP A 59 -15.04 6.41 0.13
N ILE A 60 -15.48 6.40 -1.14
CA ILE A 60 -15.04 5.43 -2.15
C ILE A 60 -13.56 5.61 -2.47
N ALA A 61 -13.10 6.84 -2.68
CA ALA A 61 -11.70 7.13 -3.03
C ALA A 61 -10.71 6.74 -1.91
N ILE A 62 -11.11 6.88 -0.64
CA ILE A 62 -10.32 6.43 0.51
C ILE A 62 -10.22 4.89 0.55
N GLY A 63 -11.13 4.16 -0.11
CA GLY A 63 -11.09 2.70 -0.24
C GLY A 63 -11.62 1.92 0.96
N ILE A 64 -11.56 2.50 2.17
CA ILE A 64 -12.11 1.90 3.40
C ILE A 64 -13.49 2.46 3.80
N GLY A 65 -14.07 3.35 2.99
CA GLY A 65 -15.42 3.90 3.21
C GLY A 65 -15.50 5.10 4.16
N GLY A 66 -14.37 5.75 4.50
CA GLY A 66 -14.36 6.96 5.30
C GLY A 66 -13.09 7.14 6.13
N HIS A 67 -13.13 8.04 7.11
CA HIS A 67 -12.03 8.27 8.04
C HIS A 67 -11.84 7.10 9.03
N PRO A 68 -10.63 6.56 9.20
CA PRO A 68 -10.38 5.47 10.13
C PRO A 68 -10.46 5.93 11.59
N ARG A 69 -11.23 5.22 12.41
CA ARG A 69 -11.29 5.47 13.86
C ARG A 69 -9.96 5.14 14.53
N GLY A 70 -9.64 5.89 15.58
CA GLY A 70 -8.41 5.71 16.37
C GLY A 70 -7.12 6.12 15.64
N ARG A 71 -7.23 6.81 14.50
CA ARG A 71 -6.08 7.31 13.72
C ARG A 71 -6.16 8.82 13.55
N ILE A 72 -4.99 9.43 13.40
CA ILE A 72 -4.85 10.85 13.09
C ILE A 72 -4.86 11.00 11.57
N PHE A 73 -5.65 11.94 11.06
CA PHE A 73 -5.69 12.32 9.66
C PHE A 73 -5.46 13.83 9.51
N ALA A 74 -5.02 14.26 8.33
CA ALA A 74 -4.75 15.66 8.03
C ALA A 74 -5.51 16.06 6.77
N ILE A 75 -6.25 17.17 6.84
CA ILE A 75 -6.92 17.80 5.70
C ILE A 75 -6.20 19.12 5.43
N TYR A 76 -5.61 19.26 4.24
CA TYR A 76 -4.82 20.43 3.85
C TYR A 76 -5.30 21.00 2.53
N GLY A 77 -5.03 22.28 2.30
CA GLY A 77 -5.47 22.99 1.10
C GLY A 77 -5.52 24.51 1.29
N PRO A 78 -5.73 25.28 0.20
CA PRO A 78 -5.80 26.74 0.21
C PRO A 78 -6.85 27.31 1.16
N GLU A 79 -6.77 28.61 1.46
CA GLU A 79 -7.85 29.30 2.20
C GLU A 79 -9.19 29.13 1.47
N SER A 80 -10.29 28.99 2.22
CA SER A 80 -11.63 28.73 1.69
C SER A 80 -11.81 27.40 0.92
N SER A 81 -10.88 26.45 1.00
CA SER A 81 -11.01 25.11 0.39
C SER A 81 -11.91 24.13 1.16
N ALA A 82 -12.82 24.64 2.00
CA ALA A 82 -13.77 23.83 2.78
C ALA A 82 -13.16 22.78 3.75
N LYS A 83 -11.94 22.99 4.27
CA LYS A 83 -11.30 22.05 5.23
C LYS A 83 -12.08 21.87 6.54
N THR A 84 -12.85 22.88 6.94
CA THR A 84 -13.63 22.90 8.20
C THR A 84 -15.05 22.36 8.00
N THR A 85 -15.52 22.30 6.75
CA THR A 85 -16.87 21.86 6.39
C THR A 85 -16.96 20.35 6.46
#